data_AF-A0A1Q5J229-F1
#
_entry.id   AF-A0A1Q5J229-F1
#
_cell.length_a   1.000
_cell.length_b   1.000
_cell.length_c   1.000
_cell.angle_alpha   90.00
_cell.angle_beta   90.00
_cell.angle_gamma   90.00
#
_symmetry.space_group_name_H-M   'P 1'
#
loop_
_entity.id
_entity.type
_entity.pdbx_description
1 polymer ?
#
loop_
_entity_poly.entity_id
_entity_poly.type
_entity_poly.pdbx_seq_one_letter_code
_entity_poly.pdbx_strand_id
1 'polypeptide(L)'
;MCRMTYMIKGANAPVPAVPLRVAVGRQSVPGAPTVSAAALLLDAAGAVRGDADIVFHHRPVHPSGAVRHVGTGQGAGQLAEWLEVDLLRVEPDVQRVLIVGSCADGTFGQVPGLYAQVSTFDAAVVAQYAVTDATAETAFVLGELYRRDGAWRFRAVGQGYEDGLAGLTRDVGGSGAVTAATAVTAVAAPAPVTPSPAPVTPSASPAVPSAPGPVPLAGVGKVSPAPGTSSDAAPYAASPVPLVSAPAGFVPAYAAGAPAVGASVEPPSWAAGFFTFEPRVYRGKGAKTVTVDLPFPPNGEPVILEARTEEYNFLSVKIPGREDDVFLSDLPDHYGRQLMVPHRKGGPLTLKVRNSGAWQLTVLPLSAALPLDFGTVTGSGHEVFLRTGPAAELKVRAEDPHKGWFQMHYHWGDTPGDLRRPAKRIVYEWNGRRVREKVALPSGPLLVTIDKSRHQWELTLDAAAPDEPARGARKGWLR
;
A
#
# COMPACT_ATOMS: atom_id res chain seq x y z
N MET A 1 18.12 -5.14 -14.65
CA MET A 1 17.08 -4.43 -15.44
C MET A 1 16.11 -5.47 -16.00
N CYS A 2 14.86 -5.51 -15.54
CA CYS A 2 13.83 -6.29 -16.22
C CYS A 2 13.37 -5.52 -17.47
N ARG A 3 13.29 -6.18 -18.63
CA ARG A 3 12.88 -5.52 -19.88
C ARG A 3 11.37 -5.65 -20.01
N MET A 4 10.67 -4.54 -19.78
CA MET A 4 9.21 -4.43 -19.89
C MET A 4 8.73 -5.00 -21.23
N THR A 5 8.01 -6.12 -21.16
CA THR A 5 7.59 -6.88 -22.33
C THR A 5 6.13 -6.59 -22.65
N TYR A 6 5.90 -5.76 -23.68
CA TYR A 6 4.59 -5.67 -24.33
C TYR A 6 4.29 -6.96 -25.07
N MET A 7 3.07 -7.47 -24.91
CA MET A 7 2.64 -8.78 -25.39
C MET A 7 1.39 -8.66 -26.26
N ILE A 8 1.37 -9.43 -27.35
CA ILE A 8 0.17 -9.68 -28.16
C ILE A 8 -0.55 -10.94 -27.65
N LYS A 9 -1.83 -11.08 -28.01
CA LYS A 9 -2.64 -12.27 -27.73
C LYS A 9 -1.90 -13.55 -28.17
N GLY A 10 -1.87 -14.56 -27.28
CA GLY A 10 -1.15 -15.82 -27.46
C GLY A 10 0.34 -15.81 -27.05
N ALA A 11 1.00 -14.65 -26.97
CA ALA A 11 2.42 -14.56 -26.59
C ALA A 11 2.67 -14.96 -25.13
N ASN A 12 3.89 -15.39 -24.81
CA ASN A 12 4.31 -15.74 -23.45
C ASN A 12 5.72 -15.24 -23.10
N ALA A 13 5.93 -14.87 -21.84
CA ALA A 13 7.18 -14.37 -21.29
C ALA A 13 7.54 -15.14 -20.00
N PRO A 14 8.84 -15.32 -19.67
CA PRO A 14 9.23 -15.82 -18.35
C PRO A 14 8.84 -14.81 -17.26
N VAL A 15 8.47 -15.28 -16.07
CA VAL A 15 8.30 -14.43 -14.89
C VAL A 15 9.26 -14.87 -13.78
N PRO A 16 9.77 -13.94 -12.96
CA PRO A 16 10.62 -14.30 -11.83
C PRO A 16 9.80 -15.05 -10.77
N ALA A 17 10.41 -16.05 -10.12
CA ALA A 17 9.80 -16.81 -9.03
C ALA A 17 9.89 -16.03 -7.70
N VAL A 18 9.19 -14.90 -7.66
CA VAL A 18 9.04 -13.99 -6.51
C VAL A 18 7.57 -13.56 -6.42
N PRO A 19 7.11 -12.90 -5.34
CA PRO A 19 5.78 -12.31 -5.30
C PRO A 19 5.55 -11.33 -6.44
N LEU A 20 4.43 -11.52 -7.16
CA LEU A 20 3.98 -10.70 -8.28
C LEU A 20 2.67 -9.97 -7.95
N ARG A 21 2.48 -8.80 -8.55
CA ARG A 21 1.21 -8.11 -8.69
C ARG A 21 0.69 -8.26 -10.10
N VAL A 22 -0.61 -8.51 -10.23
CA VAL A 22 -1.32 -8.54 -11.50
C VAL A 22 -2.46 -7.54 -11.46
N ALA A 23 -2.41 -6.54 -12.34
CA ALA A 23 -3.49 -5.59 -12.54
C ALA A 23 -4.40 -6.05 -13.69
N VAL A 24 -5.71 -6.07 -13.46
CA VAL A 24 -6.75 -6.07 -14.50
C VAL A 24 -7.27 -4.63 -14.61
N GLY A 25 -6.71 -3.89 -15.56
CA GLY A 25 -6.86 -2.43 -15.67
C GLY A 25 -7.75 -1.97 -16.83
N ARG A 26 -8.29 -0.75 -16.71
CA ARG A 26 -9.11 -0.04 -17.71
C ARG A 26 -9.00 1.48 -17.53
N GLN A 27 -9.42 2.25 -18.53
CA GLN A 27 -9.55 3.70 -18.41
C GLN A 27 -10.75 4.10 -17.53
N SER A 28 -10.59 5.17 -16.76
CA SER A 28 -11.57 5.70 -15.81
C SER A 28 -12.62 6.60 -16.49
N VAL A 29 -13.38 6.04 -17.44
CA VAL A 29 -14.42 6.78 -18.18
C VAL A 29 -15.78 6.69 -17.46
N PRO A 30 -16.49 7.82 -17.22
CA PRO A 30 -17.83 7.77 -16.65
C PRO A 30 -18.81 6.96 -17.51
N GLY A 31 -19.52 6.02 -16.89
CA GLY A 31 -20.47 5.14 -17.57
C GLY A 31 -19.86 3.92 -18.27
N ALA A 32 -18.54 3.71 -18.19
CA ALA A 32 -17.92 2.44 -18.59
C ALA A 32 -18.20 1.33 -17.56
N PRO A 33 -18.34 0.05 -17.98
CA PRO A 33 -18.67 -1.05 -17.07
C PRO A 33 -17.68 -1.30 -15.92
N THR A 34 -18.21 -1.95 -14.89
CA THR A 34 -17.51 -2.38 -13.68
C THR A 34 -16.86 -3.74 -13.91
N VAL A 35 -15.57 -3.72 -14.25
CA VAL A 35 -14.74 -4.93 -14.28
C VAL A 35 -14.36 -5.35 -12.85
N SER A 36 -14.74 -6.56 -12.46
CA SER A 36 -14.18 -7.30 -11.33
C SER A 36 -13.08 -8.25 -11.80
N ALA A 37 -12.07 -8.51 -10.98
CA ALA A 37 -11.05 -9.54 -11.24
C ALA A 37 -11.27 -10.80 -10.40
N ALA A 38 -10.80 -11.92 -10.92
CA ALA A 38 -10.68 -13.18 -10.20
C ALA A 38 -9.42 -13.93 -10.64
N ALA A 39 -8.94 -14.82 -9.79
CA ALA A 39 -7.92 -15.81 -10.12
C ALA A 39 -8.49 -17.23 -9.93
N LEU A 40 -8.20 -18.12 -10.88
CA LEU A 40 -8.59 -19.53 -10.84
C LEU A 40 -7.31 -20.38 -10.83
N LEU A 41 -7.07 -21.10 -9.73
CA LEU A 41 -5.95 -22.04 -9.64
C LEU A 41 -6.38 -23.37 -10.27
N LEU A 42 -5.65 -23.82 -11.29
CA LEU A 42 -5.98 -25.00 -12.08
C LEU A 42 -4.91 -26.08 -11.95
N ASP A 43 -5.36 -27.32 -11.89
CA ASP A 43 -4.53 -28.52 -11.85
C ASP A 43 -3.89 -28.88 -13.21
N ALA A 44 -3.33 -30.09 -13.29
CA ALA A 44 -2.76 -30.64 -14.53
C ALA A 44 -3.81 -30.94 -15.61
N ALA A 45 -5.05 -31.32 -15.24
CA ALA A 45 -6.15 -31.49 -16.19
C ALA A 45 -6.65 -30.16 -16.73
N GLY A 46 -6.44 -29.06 -16.00
CA GLY A 46 -6.96 -27.72 -16.31
C GLY A 46 -8.25 -27.40 -15.56
N ALA A 47 -8.56 -28.11 -14.48
CA ALA A 47 -9.74 -27.92 -13.66
C ALA A 47 -9.41 -27.21 -12.33
N VAL A 48 -10.37 -26.45 -11.79
CA VAL A 48 -10.33 -26.06 -10.36
C VAL A 48 -10.61 -27.30 -9.50
N ARG A 49 -9.81 -27.55 -8.46
CA ARG A 49 -9.96 -28.73 -7.58
C ARG A 49 -11.19 -28.61 -6.67
N GLY A 50 -11.67 -27.39 -6.50
CA GLY A 50 -12.90 -27.04 -5.78
C GLY A 50 -12.96 -25.53 -5.54
N ASP A 51 -14.02 -25.04 -4.90
CA ASP A 51 -14.28 -23.61 -4.74
C ASP A 51 -13.14 -22.84 -4.01
N ALA A 52 -12.28 -23.53 -3.28
CA ALA A 52 -11.11 -22.94 -2.61
C ALA A 52 -10.11 -22.31 -3.60
N ASP A 53 -10.00 -22.87 -4.80
CA ASP A 53 -9.13 -22.42 -5.90
C ASP A 53 -9.64 -21.15 -6.61
N ILE A 54 -10.78 -20.60 -6.18
CA ILE A 54 -11.43 -19.41 -6.76
C ILE A 54 -11.18 -18.20 -5.84
N VAL A 55 -10.27 -17.31 -6.24
CA VAL A 55 -9.93 -16.09 -5.48
C VAL A 55 -10.53 -14.86 -6.15
N PHE A 56 -11.37 -14.12 -5.43
CA PHE A 56 -12.09 -12.93 -5.92
C PHE A 56 -12.53 -12.05 -4.74
N HIS A 57 -13.17 -10.91 -4.98
CA HIS A 57 -13.50 -9.94 -3.92
C HIS A 57 -14.30 -10.50 -2.73
N HIS A 58 -15.18 -11.51 -2.90
CA HIS A 58 -15.88 -12.17 -1.78
C HIS A 58 -15.10 -13.34 -1.15
N ARG A 59 -14.05 -13.84 -1.80
CA ARG A 59 -13.11 -14.86 -1.29
C ARG A 59 -11.67 -14.39 -1.56
N PRO A 60 -11.18 -13.37 -0.83
CA PRO A 60 -10.02 -12.60 -1.29
C PRO A 60 -8.66 -13.27 -1.03
N VAL A 61 -8.61 -14.48 -0.47
CA VAL A 61 -7.34 -15.17 -0.15
C VAL A 61 -7.49 -16.67 -0.41
N HIS A 62 -6.54 -17.26 -1.13
CA HIS A 62 -6.40 -18.72 -1.29
C HIS A 62 -5.91 -19.38 0.01
N PRO A 63 -6.37 -20.59 0.42
CA PRO A 63 -5.94 -21.21 1.68
C PRO A 63 -4.43 -21.39 1.91
N SER A 64 -3.62 -21.55 0.86
CA SER A 64 -2.14 -21.60 0.99
C SER A 64 -1.47 -20.21 1.15
N GLY A 65 -2.25 -19.13 0.99
CA GLY A 65 -1.78 -17.75 0.90
C GLY A 65 -1.15 -17.38 -0.45
N ALA A 66 -1.06 -18.33 -1.39
CA ALA A 66 -0.35 -18.14 -2.66
C ALA A 66 -1.01 -17.13 -3.62
N VAL A 67 -2.31 -16.85 -3.47
CA VAL A 67 -3.05 -15.90 -4.33
C VAL A 67 -4.00 -15.05 -3.47
N ARG A 68 -4.03 -13.74 -3.72
CA ARG A 68 -4.85 -12.75 -3.00
C ARG A 68 -5.51 -11.74 -3.94
N HIS A 69 -6.78 -11.40 -3.68
CA HIS A 69 -7.47 -10.27 -4.30
C HIS A 69 -7.36 -9.04 -3.38
N VAL A 70 -6.76 -7.97 -3.89
CA VAL A 70 -6.47 -6.74 -3.14
C VAL A 70 -7.56 -5.67 -3.34
N GLY A 71 -8.17 -5.61 -4.53
CA GLY A 71 -9.26 -4.68 -4.87
C GLY A 71 -8.87 -3.50 -5.75
N THR A 72 -9.80 -2.55 -5.91
CA THR A 72 -9.78 -1.49 -6.94
C THR A 72 -8.80 -0.34 -6.63
N GLY A 73 -7.65 -0.31 -7.30
CA GLY A 73 -6.79 0.87 -7.36
C GLY A 73 -7.29 1.91 -8.38
N GLN A 74 -7.04 3.19 -8.12
CA GLN A 74 -7.33 4.30 -9.04
C GLN A 74 -6.13 5.25 -9.14
N GLY A 75 -5.80 5.72 -10.34
CA GLY A 75 -4.69 6.66 -10.56
C GLY A 75 -4.43 6.95 -12.04
N ALA A 76 -3.89 8.13 -12.36
CA ALA A 76 -3.55 8.56 -13.73
C ALA A 76 -4.67 8.36 -14.78
N GLY A 77 -5.93 8.53 -14.38
CA GLY A 77 -7.09 8.31 -15.25
C GLY A 77 -7.39 6.83 -15.55
N GLN A 78 -6.79 5.88 -14.81
CA GLN A 78 -7.02 4.44 -14.89
C GLN A 78 -7.70 3.92 -13.61
N LEU A 79 -8.43 2.81 -13.77
CA LEU A 79 -8.97 1.96 -12.71
C LEU A 79 -8.38 0.55 -12.89
N ALA A 80 -7.95 -0.11 -11.83
CA ALA A 80 -7.48 -1.50 -11.93
C ALA A 80 -7.87 -2.32 -10.71
N GLU A 81 -8.38 -3.53 -10.92
CA GLU A 81 -8.48 -4.55 -9.89
C GLU A 81 -7.12 -5.23 -9.73
N TRP A 82 -6.66 -5.38 -8.49
CA TRP A 82 -5.34 -5.93 -8.19
C TRP A 82 -5.44 -7.32 -7.58
N LEU A 83 -4.70 -8.25 -8.19
CA LEU A 83 -4.37 -9.57 -7.66
C LEU A 83 -2.90 -9.59 -7.24
N GLU A 84 -2.58 -10.41 -6.25
CA GLU A 84 -1.22 -10.75 -5.83
C GLU A 84 -1.03 -12.25 -5.89
N VAL A 85 0.16 -12.68 -6.35
CA VAL A 85 0.48 -14.09 -6.56
C VAL A 85 1.90 -14.36 -6.07
N ASP A 86 2.04 -15.20 -5.05
CA ASP A 86 3.32 -15.77 -4.61
C ASP A 86 3.53 -17.14 -5.26
N LEU A 87 4.29 -17.13 -6.34
CA LEU A 87 4.61 -18.30 -7.17
C LEU A 87 5.46 -19.37 -6.48
N LEU A 88 6.03 -19.08 -5.30
CA LEU A 88 6.73 -20.05 -4.47
C LEU A 88 5.78 -20.80 -3.52
N ARG A 89 4.66 -20.18 -3.14
CA ARG A 89 3.64 -20.77 -2.25
C ARG A 89 2.59 -21.60 -2.99
N VAL A 90 2.46 -21.45 -4.30
CA VAL A 90 1.52 -22.23 -5.14
C VAL A 90 1.85 -23.73 -5.04
N GLU A 91 0.91 -24.54 -4.57
CA GLU A 91 1.13 -25.97 -4.32
C GLU A 91 1.56 -26.75 -5.58
N PRO A 92 2.28 -27.88 -5.46
CA PRO A 92 2.79 -28.64 -6.61
C PRO A 92 1.74 -29.07 -7.63
N ASP A 93 0.52 -29.37 -7.19
CA ASP A 93 -0.57 -29.87 -8.05
C ASP A 93 -1.11 -28.79 -9.00
N VAL A 94 -1.05 -27.52 -8.61
CA VAL A 94 -1.51 -26.38 -9.41
C VAL A 94 -0.49 -26.09 -10.51
N GLN A 95 -0.89 -26.24 -11.77
CA GLN A 95 -0.03 -26.00 -12.93
C GLN A 95 -0.26 -24.61 -13.55
N ARG A 96 -1.44 -24.04 -13.35
CA ARG A 96 -1.88 -22.77 -13.95
C ARG A 96 -2.63 -21.91 -12.94
N VAL A 97 -2.52 -20.60 -13.07
CA VAL A 97 -3.37 -19.60 -12.41
C VAL A 97 -3.91 -18.68 -13.50
N LEU A 98 -5.20 -18.80 -13.82
CA LEU A 98 -5.85 -17.92 -14.79
C LEU A 98 -6.11 -16.55 -14.15
N ILE A 99 -5.94 -15.49 -14.94
CA ILE A 99 -6.27 -14.11 -14.59
C ILE A 99 -7.54 -13.74 -15.36
N VAL A 100 -8.65 -13.65 -14.61
CA VAL A 100 -10.01 -13.51 -15.13
C VAL A 100 -10.54 -12.11 -14.84
N GLY A 101 -11.26 -11.54 -15.79
CA GLY A 101 -12.13 -10.38 -15.60
C GLY A 101 -13.60 -10.74 -15.85
N SER A 102 -14.52 -10.08 -15.16
CA SER A 102 -15.96 -10.14 -15.45
C SER A 102 -16.62 -8.77 -15.36
N CYS A 103 -17.51 -8.46 -16.29
CA CYS A 103 -18.42 -7.31 -16.23
C CYS A 103 -19.80 -7.77 -15.73
N ALA A 104 -20.44 -6.97 -14.86
CA ALA A 104 -21.78 -7.28 -14.32
C ALA A 104 -22.89 -6.34 -14.86
N ASP A 105 -22.48 -5.23 -15.46
CA ASP A 105 -23.28 -4.06 -15.85
C ASP A 105 -23.10 -3.67 -17.34
N GLY A 106 -22.42 -4.51 -18.13
CA GLY A 106 -22.16 -4.33 -19.56
C GLY A 106 -21.24 -5.40 -20.15
N THR A 107 -20.71 -5.17 -21.35
CA THR A 107 -19.75 -6.07 -22.04
C THR A 107 -18.35 -5.49 -22.11
N PHE A 108 -17.34 -6.34 -22.35
CA PHE A 108 -15.95 -5.89 -22.44
C PHE A 108 -15.65 -4.98 -23.65
N GLY A 109 -16.40 -5.04 -24.74
CA GLY A 109 -16.33 -4.07 -25.83
C GLY A 109 -16.75 -2.64 -25.44
N GLN A 110 -17.43 -2.47 -24.29
CA GLN A 110 -17.74 -1.17 -23.70
C GLN A 110 -16.68 -0.69 -22.69
N VAL A 111 -15.63 -1.48 -22.43
CA VAL A 111 -14.57 -1.18 -21.45
C VAL A 111 -13.35 -0.55 -22.16
N PRO A 112 -13.14 0.77 -22.06
CA PRO A 112 -12.06 1.45 -22.77
C PRO A 112 -10.68 1.08 -22.20
N GLY A 113 -9.79 0.64 -23.07
CA GLY A 113 -8.38 0.38 -22.74
C GLY A 113 -8.17 -0.74 -21.71
N LEU A 114 -8.90 -1.85 -21.84
CA LEU A 114 -8.72 -3.05 -21.01
C LEU A 114 -7.30 -3.63 -21.14
N TYR A 115 -6.64 -3.96 -20.02
CA TYR A 115 -5.33 -4.61 -20.03
C TYR A 115 -5.11 -5.55 -18.84
N ALA A 116 -4.19 -6.51 -19.02
CA ALA A 116 -3.52 -7.23 -17.94
C ALA A 116 -2.06 -6.77 -17.84
N GLN A 117 -1.58 -6.48 -16.63
CA GLN A 117 -0.17 -6.14 -16.38
C GLN A 117 0.36 -6.96 -15.21
N VAL A 118 1.48 -7.65 -15.41
CA VAL A 118 2.24 -8.35 -14.38
C VAL A 118 3.47 -7.53 -14.01
N SER A 119 3.62 -7.17 -12.74
CA SER A 119 4.80 -6.50 -12.20
C SER A 119 5.31 -7.20 -10.95
N THR A 120 6.59 -7.04 -10.63
CA THR A 120 7.10 -7.31 -9.28
C THR A 120 6.60 -6.23 -8.30
N PHE A 121 6.74 -6.47 -7.00
CA PHE A 121 6.20 -5.58 -5.94
C PHE A 121 6.87 -4.19 -5.90
N ASP A 122 8.11 -4.07 -6.39
CA ASP A 122 8.82 -2.81 -6.65
C ASP A 122 8.19 -1.94 -7.78
N ALA A 123 7.14 -2.47 -8.42
CA ALA A 123 6.46 -1.95 -9.61
C ALA A 123 7.26 -2.05 -10.93
N ALA A 124 8.33 -2.83 -11.00
CA ALA A 124 8.96 -3.15 -12.29
C ALA A 124 8.03 -4.07 -13.12
N VAL A 125 7.59 -3.58 -14.28
CA VAL A 125 6.69 -4.32 -15.18
C VAL A 125 7.45 -5.45 -15.87
N VAL A 126 7.00 -6.69 -15.64
CA VAL A 126 7.53 -7.90 -16.26
C VAL A 126 6.84 -8.13 -17.60
N ALA A 127 5.51 -8.03 -17.63
CA ALA A 127 4.67 -8.27 -18.79
C ALA A 127 3.46 -7.33 -18.83
N GLN A 128 3.04 -6.90 -20.02
CA GLN A 128 1.80 -6.16 -20.22
C GLN A 128 1.11 -6.58 -21.52
N TYR A 129 -0.18 -6.90 -21.44
CA TYR A 129 -1.05 -7.25 -22.56
C TYR A 129 -2.27 -6.33 -22.57
N ALA A 130 -2.43 -5.55 -23.63
CA ALA A 130 -3.63 -4.75 -23.88
C ALA A 130 -4.63 -5.57 -24.69
N VAL A 131 -5.89 -5.62 -24.25
CA VAL A 131 -6.99 -6.26 -24.97
C VAL A 131 -7.59 -5.22 -25.92
N THR A 132 -7.59 -5.53 -27.21
CA THR A 132 -8.07 -4.62 -28.28
C THR A 132 -9.15 -5.26 -29.15
N ASP A 133 -9.52 -6.50 -28.83
CA ASP A 133 -10.34 -7.41 -29.62
C ASP A 133 -11.56 -7.94 -28.84
N ALA A 134 -11.93 -7.29 -27.74
CA ALA A 134 -13.14 -7.58 -26.97
C ALA A 134 -14.39 -6.93 -27.58
N THR A 135 -15.52 -7.62 -27.49
CA THR A 135 -16.79 -7.29 -28.15
C THR A 135 -18.00 -7.48 -27.21
N ALA A 136 -18.77 -8.56 -27.37
CA ALA A 136 -20.01 -8.85 -26.65
C ALA A 136 -19.81 -9.60 -25.31
N GLU A 137 -18.57 -9.89 -24.92
CA GLU A 137 -18.29 -10.85 -23.86
C GLU A 137 -18.45 -10.24 -22.47
N THR A 138 -18.92 -11.04 -21.52
CA THR A 138 -19.17 -10.62 -20.12
C THR A 138 -18.18 -11.24 -19.12
N ALA A 139 -17.42 -12.26 -19.55
CA ALA A 139 -16.21 -12.74 -18.86
C ALA A 139 -15.04 -12.84 -19.85
N PHE A 140 -13.82 -12.71 -19.34
CA PHE A 140 -12.59 -12.71 -20.13
C PHE A 140 -11.45 -13.38 -19.34
N VAL A 141 -10.72 -14.31 -19.94
CA VAL A 141 -9.41 -14.76 -19.45
C VAL A 141 -8.35 -13.91 -20.13
N LEU A 142 -7.85 -12.90 -19.41
CA LEU A 142 -6.86 -11.97 -19.96
C LEU A 142 -5.49 -12.66 -20.11
N GLY A 143 -5.12 -13.50 -19.16
CA GLY A 143 -3.85 -14.24 -19.19
C GLY A 143 -3.81 -15.44 -18.27
N GLU A 144 -2.72 -16.21 -18.35
CA GLU A 144 -2.41 -17.31 -17.44
C GLU A 144 -0.97 -17.20 -16.95
N LEU A 145 -0.76 -17.43 -15.65
CA LEU A 145 0.54 -17.80 -15.09
C LEU A 145 0.62 -19.33 -15.11
N TYR A 146 1.67 -19.90 -15.69
CA TYR A 146 1.77 -21.36 -15.87
C TYR A 146 3.18 -21.90 -15.62
N ARG A 147 3.28 -23.12 -15.07
CA ARG A 147 4.53 -23.86 -14.94
C ARG A 147 4.92 -24.50 -16.26
N ARG A 148 6.20 -24.39 -16.61
CA ARG A 148 6.83 -25.07 -17.74
C ARG A 148 8.32 -25.24 -17.50
N ASP A 149 8.84 -26.45 -17.72
CA ASP A 149 10.26 -26.77 -17.65
C ASP A 149 10.90 -26.35 -16.30
N GLY A 150 10.14 -26.49 -15.20
CA GLY A 150 10.53 -26.09 -13.85
C GLY A 150 10.39 -24.58 -13.52
N ALA A 151 10.12 -23.73 -14.51
CA ALA A 151 9.99 -22.29 -14.36
C ALA A 151 8.54 -21.81 -14.51
N TRP A 152 8.23 -20.63 -13.96
CA TRP A 152 6.96 -19.95 -14.19
C TRP A 152 7.03 -19.00 -15.40
N ARG A 153 5.92 -18.91 -16.13
CA ARG A 153 5.75 -18.04 -17.29
C ARG A 153 4.38 -17.35 -17.24
N PHE A 154 4.26 -16.15 -17.79
CA PHE A 154 2.98 -15.51 -18.07
C PHE A 154 2.66 -15.61 -19.56
N ARG A 155 1.38 -15.80 -19.90
CA ARG A 155 0.88 -15.78 -21.27
C ARG A 155 -0.32 -14.84 -21.38
N ALA A 156 -0.34 -14.04 -22.44
CA ALA A 156 -1.53 -13.30 -22.87
C ALA A 156 -2.52 -14.29 -23.51
N VAL A 157 -3.70 -14.47 -22.92
CA VAL A 157 -4.69 -15.46 -23.40
C VAL A 157 -5.74 -14.77 -24.26
N GLY A 158 -6.37 -13.73 -23.74
CA GLY A 158 -7.35 -12.92 -24.47
C GLY A 158 -8.63 -13.65 -24.86
N GLN A 159 -9.07 -14.66 -24.11
CA GLN A 159 -10.26 -15.45 -24.43
C GLN A 159 -11.49 -14.87 -23.74
N GLY A 160 -12.44 -14.36 -24.52
CA GLY A 160 -13.74 -13.90 -24.03
C GLY A 160 -14.81 -14.99 -24.01
N TYR A 161 -15.87 -14.76 -23.23
CA TYR A 161 -17.06 -15.62 -23.10
C TYR A 161 -18.33 -14.76 -23.11
N GLU A 162 -19.20 -14.93 -24.11
CA GLU A 162 -20.51 -14.26 -24.19
C GLU A 162 -21.46 -14.78 -23.09
N ASP A 163 -21.49 -16.10 -22.88
CA ASP A 163 -22.10 -16.80 -21.71
C ASP A 163 -21.50 -16.40 -20.35
N GLY A 164 -20.52 -15.49 -20.33
CA GLY A 164 -19.87 -14.98 -19.14
C GLY A 164 -19.18 -16.05 -18.31
N LEU A 165 -19.25 -15.87 -16.98
CA LEU A 165 -18.64 -16.81 -16.05
C LEU A 165 -19.25 -18.21 -16.15
N ALA A 166 -20.50 -18.36 -16.60
CA ALA A 166 -21.13 -19.67 -16.82
C ALA A 166 -20.54 -20.43 -18.02
N GLY A 167 -20.05 -19.70 -19.04
CA GLY A 167 -19.21 -20.25 -20.10
C GLY A 167 -17.88 -20.74 -19.54
N LEU A 168 -17.13 -19.84 -18.91
CA LEU A 168 -15.82 -20.13 -18.33
C LEU A 168 -15.86 -21.30 -17.31
N THR A 169 -16.92 -21.41 -16.50
CA THR A 169 -17.10 -22.50 -15.51
C THR A 169 -17.05 -23.88 -16.16
N ARG A 170 -17.68 -24.06 -17.33
CA ARG A 170 -17.70 -25.32 -18.06
C ARG A 170 -16.32 -25.70 -18.56
N ASP A 171 -15.60 -24.73 -19.12
CA ASP A 171 -14.29 -24.94 -19.74
C ASP A 171 -13.18 -25.22 -18.70
N VAL A 172 -13.32 -24.72 -17.46
CA VAL A 172 -12.41 -25.01 -16.33
C VAL A 172 -12.92 -26.12 -15.39
N GLY A 173 -13.90 -26.92 -15.84
CA GLY A 173 -14.42 -28.09 -15.11
C GLY A 173 -14.99 -27.79 -13.70
N GLY A 174 -15.38 -26.55 -13.44
CA GLY A 174 -15.70 -26.09 -12.09
C GLY A 174 -17.06 -26.57 -11.59
N SER A 175 -17.13 -26.91 -10.30
CA SER A 175 -18.40 -26.89 -9.58
C SER A 175 -19.01 -25.48 -9.58
N GLY A 176 -20.30 -25.36 -9.30
CA GLY A 176 -21.13 -24.16 -9.52
C GLY A 176 -20.77 -22.88 -8.74
N ALA A 177 -19.58 -22.80 -8.13
CA ALA A 177 -19.08 -21.63 -7.42
C ALA A 177 -18.51 -20.53 -8.33
N VAL A 178 -17.98 -20.85 -9.52
CA VAL A 178 -17.60 -19.82 -10.51
C VAL A 178 -18.86 -19.08 -11.00
N THR A 179 -19.99 -19.78 -11.14
CA THR A 179 -21.33 -19.17 -11.35
C THR A 179 -21.93 -18.50 -10.11
N ALA A 180 -21.45 -18.78 -8.90
CA ALA A 180 -21.94 -18.13 -7.68
C ALA A 180 -21.41 -16.69 -7.50
N ALA A 181 -20.36 -16.30 -8.24
CA ALA A 181 -19.82 -14.94 -8.24
C ALA A 181 -20.84 -13.87 -8.68
N THR A 182 -21.87 -14.24 -9.45
CA THR A 182 -22.99 -13.36 -9.85
C THR A 182 -24.19 -13.41 -8.91
N ALA A 183 -24.29 -14.40 -8.02
CA ALA A 183 -25.54 -14.73 -7.33
C ALA A 183 -25.90 -13.78 -6.16
N VAL A 184 -24.92 -13.09 -5.56
CA VAL A 184 -25.10 -12.32 -4.33
C VAL A 184 -25.35 -10.82 -4.58
N THR A 185 -25.07 -10.32 -5.78
CA THR A 185 -25.38 -8.93 -6.18
C THR A 185 -26.86 -8.75 -6.54
N ALA A 186 -27.60 -9.83 -6.75
CA ALA A 186 -29.01 -9.85 -7.15
C ALA A 186 -29.99 -9.76 -5.96
N VAL A 187 -29.78 -8.82 -5.02
CA VAL A 187 -30.70 -8.59 -3.90
C VAL A 187 -31.62 -7.40 -4.19
N ALA A 188 -32.86 -7.73 -4.58
CA ALA A 188 -34.05 -6.87 -4.54
C ALA A 188 -33.95 -5.47 -5.20
N ALA A 189 -34.20 -5.42 -6.52
CA ALA A 189 -34.81 -4.23 -7.10
C ALA A 189 -36.22 -4.05 -6.50
N PRO A 190 -36.61 -2.86 -6.00
CA PRO A 190 -37.98 -2.62 -5.53
C PRO A 190 -38.96 -2.68 -6.71
N ALA A 191 -40.13 -3.27 -6.48
CA ALA A 191 -41.14 -3.44 -7.52
C ALA A 191 -41.62 -2.09 -8.09
N PRO A 192 -41.87 -1.99 -9.42
CA PRO A 192 -42.23 -0.73 -10.05
C PRO A 192 -43.63 -0.27 -9.63
N VAL A 193 -43.70 0.85 -8.91
CA VAL A 193 -44.95 1.57 -8.65
C VAL A 193 -45.32 2.41 -9.87
N THR A 194 -46.52 2.20 -10.41
CA THR A 194 -47.03 2.93 -11.59
C THR A 194 -47.30 4.41 -11.28
N PRO A 195 -46.83 5.35 -12.11
CA PRO A 195 -47.17 6.76 -11.96
C PRO A 195 -48.62 7.05 -12.42
N SER A 196 -49.31 7.89 -11.66
CA SER A 196 -50.64 8.42 -11.99
C SER A 196 -50.51 9.83 -12.64
N PRO A 197 -51.38 10.25 -13.57
CA PRO A 197 -51.12 11.41 -14.44
C PRO A 197 -51.31 12.78 -13.77
N ALA A 198 -50.68 13.81 -14.35
CA ALA A 198 -50.61 15.16 -13.83
C ALA A 198 -51.73 16.11 -14.33
N PRO A 199 -52.13 17.13 -13.55
CA PRO A 199 -52.90 18.29 -14.02
C PRO A 199 -52.03 19.33 -14.76
N VAL A 200 -52.68 20.27 -15.45
CA VAL A 200 -52.06 21.21 -16.41
C VAL A 200 -51.68 22.60 -15.81
N THR A 201 -50.83 23.32 -16.55
CA THR A 201 -50.38 24.71 -16.28
C THR A 201 -51.42 25.77 -16.71
N PRO A 202 -51.19 27.05 -16.34
CA PRO A 202 -51.01 28.05 -17.41
C PRO A 202 -49.88 29.09 -17.19
N SER A 203 -49.52 29.79 -18.27
CA SER A 203 -48.32 30.61 -18.49
C SER A 203 -48.29 32.04 -17.89
N ALA A 204 -47.09 32.61 -17.75
CA ALA A 204 -46.76 34.00 -18.12
C ALA A 204 -45.23 34.21 -18.39
N SER A 205 -44.87 35.27 -19.11
CA SER A 205 -43.51 35.70 -19.55
C SER A 205 -43.51 37.26 -19.59
N PRO A 206 -42.43 38.06 -19.86
CA PRO A 206 -41.06 37.74 -20.32
C PRO A 206 -39.92 38.52 -19.59
N ALA A 207 -38.71 38.61 -20.19
CA ALA A 207 -37.50 39.24 -19.63
C ALA A 207 -36.83 40.26 -20.58
N VAL A 208 -36.12 41.27 -20.03
CA VAL A 208 -35.20 42.22 -20.73
C VAL A 208 -34.06 42.71 -19.75
N PRO A 209 -33.10 43.65 -20.04
CA PRO A 209 -31.65 43.35 -19.96
C PRO A 209 -30.81 44.23 -18.99
N SER A 210 -29.47 44.24 -19.13
CA SER A 210 -28.51 44.95 -18.26
C SER A 210 -27.51 45.86 -19.00
N ALA A 211 -27.26 47.09 -18.50
CA ALA A 211 -26.22 48.07 -18.92
C ALA A 211 -26.24 49.32 -17.97
N PRO A 212 -25.33 50.33 -18.04
CA PRO A 212 -23.85 50.28 -18.09
C PRO A 212 -23.10 51.37 -17.23
N GLY A 213 -21.82 51.13 -16.88
CA GLY A 213 -20.79 52.16 -16.55
C GLY A 213 -20.84 52.84 -15.15
N PRO A 214 -19.91 53.78 -14.81
CA PRO A 214 -18.77 54.32 -15.59
C PRO A 214 -17.38 54.30 -14.88
N VAL A 215 -16.36 54.91 -15.52
CA VAL A 215 -14.95 55.17 -15.09
C VAL A 215 -14.75 56.70 -14.82
N PRO A 216 -13.57 57.39 -14.65
CA PRO A 216 -12.13 57.17 -15.00
C PRO A 216 -11.16 57.33 -13.76
N LEU A 217 -9.91 57.86 -13.70
CA LEU A 217 -9.03 58.65 -14.59
C LEU A 217 -7.53 58.71 -14.16
N ALA A 218 -6.61 58.65 -15.14
CA ALA A 218 -5.19 59.13 -15.17
C ALA A 218 -4.11 58.64 -14.15
N GLY A 219 -2.80 58.65 -14.47
CA GLY A 219 -2.13 58.87 -15.78
C GLY A 219 -0.62 59.20 -15.73
N VAL A 220 0.07 59.11 -16.89
CA VAL A 220 1.53 59.43 -17.18
C VAL A 220 2.55 58.43 -16.57
N GLY A 221 3.63 57.92 -17.22
CA GLY A 221 4.27 57.99 -18.57
C GLY A 221 5.60 57.15 -18.55
N LYS A 222 6.51 57.03 -19.54
CA LYS A 222 6.58 57.43 -20.98
C LYS A 222 7.86 56.79 -21.68
N VAL A 223 7.77 56.38 -22.96
CA VAL A 223 8.84 56.28 -24.02
C VAL A 223 10.05 55.29 -23.93
N SER A 224 9.99 54.18 -24.72
CA SER A 224 10.78 53.85 -25.97
C SER A 224 12.36 53.72 -26.03
N PRO A 225 12.99 53.13 -27.10
CA PRO A 225 13.84 51.91 -26.92
C PRO A 225 15.16 51.73 -27.76
N ALA A 226 15.82 50.56 -27.61
CA ALA A 226 16.80 49.88 -28.52
C ALA A 226 18.25 50.47 -28.61
N PRO A 227 19.28 49.83 -29.26
CA PRO A 227 19.33 48.56 -30.04
C PRO A 227 20.54 47.59 -29.79
N GLY A 228 20.61 46.47 -30.54
CA GLY A 228 21.79 45.58 -30.75
C GLY A 228 21.44 44.07 -30.73
N THR A 229 21.55 43.23 -31.78
CA THR A 229 22.72 42.70 -32.57
C THR A 229 23.72 41.87 -31.77
N SER A 230 24.13 40.63 -32.15
CA SER A 230 23.79 39.77 -33.32
C SER A 230 24.40 38.35 -33.22
N SER A 231 23.94 37.42 -34.06
CA SER A 231 24.57 36.14 -34.50
C SER A 231 24.86 34.99 -33.52
N ASP A 232 24.03 33.93 -33.66
CA ASP A 232 24.41 32.63 -34.28
C ASP A 232 25.61 31.81 -33.72
N ALA A 233 25.31 30.60 -33.21
CA ALA A 233 26.07 29.36 -33.44
C ALA A 233 25.40 28.14 -32.79
N ALA A 234 25.18 27.07 -33.56
CA ALA A 234 24.96 25.70 -33.09
C ALA A 234 25.60 24.72 -34.10
N PRO A 235 25.79 23.42 -33.80
CA PRO A 235 25.58 22.69 -32.54
C PRO A 235 26.88 22.00 -32.03
N TYR A 236 26.85 21.30 -30.89
CA TYR A 236 27.51 19.99 -30.78
C TYR A 236 26.87 19.08 -29.72
N ALA A 237 27.25 17.80 -29.74
CA ALA A 237 26.54 16.69 -29.10
C ALA A 237 26.78 16.51 -27.59
N ALA A 238 25.87 15.77 -26.95
CA ALA A 238 25.96 15.37 -25.55
C ALA A 238 27.06 14.32 -25.29
N SER A 239 27.57 14.30 -24.06
CA SER A 239 28.38 13.22 -23.50
C SER A 239 28.15 13.14 -21.98
N PRO A 240 28.27 11.95 -21.36
CA PRO A 240 27.69 11.70 -20.04
C PRO A 240 28.51 12.30 -18.89
N VAL A 241 27.81 12.80 -17.87
CA VAL A 241 28.38 13.21 -16.57
C VAL A 241 28.57 11.95 -15.70
N PRO A 242 29.73 11.76 -15.04
CA PRO A 242 30.06 10.50 -14.36
C PRO A 242 29.27 10.26 -13.07
N LEU A 243 29.14 8.98 -12.70
CA LEU A 243 28.59 8.53 -11.43
C LEU A 243 29.55 8.87 -10.29
N VAL A 244 29.21 9.86 -9.46
CA VAL A 244 30.03 10.24 -8.29
C VAL A 244 29.74 9.28 -7.13
N SER A 245 30.76 8.57 -6.66
CA SER A 245 30.69 7.69 -5.49
C SER A 245 30.30 8.46 -4.23
N ALA A 246 29.45 7.87 -3.39
CA ALA A 246 29.08 8.46 -2.11
C ALA A 246 30.30 8.51 -1.15
N PRO A 247 30.47 9.60 -0.37
CA PRO A 247 31.54 9.67 0.63
C PRO A 247 31.27 8.70 1.80
N ALA A 248 32.32 8.03 2.26
CA ALA A 248 32.25 7.13 3.40
C ALA A 248 32.08 7.92 4.72
N GLY A 249 30.92 7.82 5.36
CA GLY A 249 30.62 8.57 6.58
C GLY A 249 29.33 8.19 7.32
N PHE A 250 28.71 7.05 7.00
CA PHE A 250 27.45 6.61 7.61
C PHE A 250 27.46 5.12 7.93
N VAL A 251 27.76 4.78 9.19
CA VAL A 251 27.49 3.47 9.78
C VAL A 251 26.77 3.72 11.12
N PRO A 252 25.55 3.20 11.33
CA PRO A 252 24.88 3.32 12.63
C PRO A 252 25.60 2.48 13.69
N ALA A 253 25.53 2.90 14.96
CA ALA A 253 26.20 2.26 16.08
C ALA A 253 25.51 0.94 16.55
N TYR A 254 25.29 0.01 15.62
CA TYR A 254 24.80 -1.35 15.85
C TYR A 254 25.84 -2.44 15.52
N ALA A 255 27.05 -2.06 15.09
CA ALA A 255 28.08 -2.95 14.60
C ALA A 255 29.02 -3.52 15.68
N ALA A 256 28.47 -4.23 16.68
CA ALA A 256 29.25 -5.10 17.58
C ALA A 256 28.40 -6.18 18.28
N GLY A 257 28.51 -7.45 17.85
CA GLY A 257 28.23 -8.59 18.72
C GLY A 257 26.79 -9.10 18.85
N ALA A 258 26.08 -9.36 17.74
CA ALA A 258 24.94 -10.27 17.77
C ALA A 258 25.43 -11.74 17.87
N PRO A 259 25.02 -12.53 18.88
CA PRO A 259 25.40 -13.94 18.97
C PRO A 259 24.57 -14.79 18.00
N ALA A 260 25.22 -15.63 17.20
CA ALA A 260 24.54 -16.56 16.30
C ALA A 260 23.98 -17.77 17.08
N VAL A 261 22.69 -17.77 17.37
CA VAL A 261 21.93 -18.95 17.84
C VAL A 261 20.67 -19.08 16.99
N GLY A 262 20.47 -20.26 16.40
CA GLY A 262 19.46 -20.45 15.36
C GLY A 262 18.09 -20.88 15.86
N ALA A 263 17.05 -20.23 15.35
CA ALA A 263 15.76 -20.84 15.08
C ALA A 263 15.20 -20.24 13.78
N SER A 264 14.91 -21.09 12.78
CA SER A 264 14.26 -20.64 11.54
C SER A 264 12.78 -20.41 11.78
N VAL A 265 12.45 -19.28 12.43
CA VAL A 265 11.08 -18.79 12.52
C VAL A 265 10.66 -18.30 11.13
N GLU A 266 9.66 -18.94 10.53
CA GLU A 266 9.05 -18.44 9.28
C GLU A 266 8.52 -17.02 9.53
N PRO A 267 8.93 -16.01 8.75
CA PRO A 267 8.46 -14.64 8.96
C PRO A 267 6.94 -14.59 8.81
N PRO A 268 6.22 -13.85 9.68
CA PRO A 268 4.77 -13.73 9.59
C PRO A 268 4.37 -13.18 8.22
N SER A 269 3.17 -13.52 7.76
CA SER A 269 2.70 -13.27 6.38
C SER A 269 2.88 -11.81 5.91
N TRP A 270 2.73 -10.83 6.80
CA TRP A 270 2.96 -9.41 6.52
C TRP A 270 4.43 -8.98 6.53
N ALA A 271 5.32 -9.66 7.26
CA ALA A 271 6.76 -9.45 7.16
C ALA A 271 7.34 -10.06 5.86
N ALA A 272 6.67 -11.07 5.28
CA ALA A 272 7.03 -11.69 4.01
C ALA A 272 6.51 -10.94 2.77
N GLY A 273 5.39 -10.20 2.87
CA GLY A 273 5.08 -9.10 1.96
C GLY A 273 3.62 -8.99 1.50
N PHE A 274 2.87 -8.02 2.04
CA PHE A 274 1.60 -7.55 1.48
C PHE A 274 1.69 -6.17 0.80
N PHE A 275 2.69 -5.35 1.12
CA PHE A 275 3.05 -4.12 0.42
C PHE A 275 4.56 -3.82 0.56
N THR A 276 5.40 -4.74 0.08
CA THR A 276 6.83 -4.50 -0.15
C THR A 276 7.04 -3.52 -1.31
N PHE A 277 8.02 -2.63 -1.21
CA PHE A 277 8.47 -1.69 -2.25
C PHE A 277 9.87 -1.17 -1.93
N GLU A 278 10.60 -0.68 -2.94
CA GLU A 278 11.91 -0.04 -2.75
C GLU A 278 11.81 1.28 -1.96
N PRO A 279 12.66 1.52 -0.95
CA PRO A 279 12.65 2.72 -0.11
C PRO A 279 12.53 4.03 -0.88
N ARG A 280 11.46 4.79 -0.64
CA ARG A 280 11.22 6.08 -1.33
C ARG A 280 11.75 7.23 -0.49
N VAL A 281 12.89 7.77 -0.91
CA VAL A 281 13.58 8.89 -0.26
C VAL A 281 13.06 10.22 -0.81
N TYR A 282 12.63 11.10 0.09
CA TYR A 282 12.20 12.47 -0.19
C TYR A 282 13.06 13.46 0.60
N ARG A 283 13.52 14.54 -0.05
CA ARG A 283 14.38 15.55 0.56
C ARG A 283 13.83 16.97 0.40
N GLY A 284 14.23 17.85 1.31
CA GLY A 284 13.97 19.28 1.22
C GLY A 284 14.64 20.09 2.33
N LYS A 285 14.35 21.39 2.31
CA LYS A 285 14.73 22.36 3.34
C LYS A 285 13.52 23.25 3.61
N GLY A 286 13.32 23.65 4.86
CA GLY A 286 12.14 24.42 5.27
C GLY A 286 10.83 23.63 5.21
N ALA A 287 9.70 24.32 5.36
CA ALA A 287 8.38 23.72 5.24
C ALA A 287 8.03 23.39 3.77
N LYS A 288 7.48 22.19 3.52
CA LYS A 288 7.17 21.69 2.16
C LYS A 288 5.98 20.74 2.19
N THR A 289 5.27 20.63 1.07
CA THR A 289 4.33 19.51 0.85
C THR A 289 5.00 18.50 -0.08
N VAL A 290 4.97 17.23 0.31
CA VAL A 290 5.52 16.09 -0.44
C VAL A 290 4.37 15.18 -0.83
N THR A 291 4.25 14.84 -2.10
CA THR A 291 3.38 13.74 -2.55
C THR A 291 4.22 12.48 -2.57
N VAL A 292 3.85 11.48 -1.79
CA VAL A 292 4.46 10.15 -1.82
C VAL A 292 3.91 9.42 -3.04
N ASP A 293 4.74 9.35 -4.07
CA ASP A 293 4.50 8.61 -5.30
C ASP A 293 4.69 7.10 -5.07
N LEU A 294 3.72 6.51 -4.37
CA LEU A 294 3.54 5.08 -4.18
C LEU A 294 2.08 4.72 -4.47
N PRO A 295 1.80 3.61 -5.17
CA PRO A 295 0.45 3.15 -5.45
C PRO A 295 -0.13 2.45 -4.20
N PHE A 296 -0.36 3.19 -3.12
CA PHE A 296 -0.98 2.65 -1.91
C PHE A 296 -2.35 2.04 -2.25
N PRO A 297 -2.58 0.72 -2.05
CA PRO A 297 -3.85 0.12 -2.37
C PRO A 297 -4.93 0.55 -1.35
N PRO A 298 -6.22 0.47 -1.71
CA PRO A 298 -7.30 0.60 -0.73
C PRO A 298 -7.08 -0.36 0.44
N ASN A 299 -7.25 0.14 1.65
CA ASN A 299 -6.97 -0.58 2.89
C ASN A 299 -5.56 -1.22 3.01
N GLY A 300 -4.57 -0.79 2.21
CA GLY A 300 -3.19 -1.26 2.26
C GLY A 300 -2.53 -1.15 3.65
N GLU A 301 -1.53 -1.97 3.93
CA GLU A 301 -0.93 -2.03 5.27
C GLU A 301 -0.28 -0.71 5.72
N PRO A 302 -0.09 -0.52 7.04
CA PRO A 302 0.79 0.52 7.54
C PRO A 302 2.20 0.34 6.96
N VAL A 303 2.83 1.45 6.60
CA VAL A 303 4.24 1.50 6.16
C VAL A 303 5.07 2.19 7.24
N ILE A 304 6.38 2.01 7.21
CA ILE A 304 7.28 2.75 8.11
C ILE A 304 7.65 4.07 7.43
N LEU A 305 7.56 5.17 8.17
CA LEU A 305 8.18 6.43 7.79
C LEU A 305 9.43 6.59 8.67
N GLU A 306 10.60 6.64 8.05
CA GLU A 306 11.83 7.10 8.69
C GLU A 306 11.97 8.61 8.46
N ALA A 307 12.37 9.33 9.49
CA ALA A 307 12.68 10.75 9.44
C ALA A 307 14.13 11.00 9.87
N ARG A 308 14.79 11.94 9.18
CA ARG A 308 16.14 12.44 9.49
C ARG A 308 16.18 13.96 9.35
N THR A 309 16.77 14.66 10.32
CA THR A 309 17.09 16.10 10.23
C THR A 309 18.53 16.37 10.66
N GLU A 310 19.09 17.47 10.17
CA GLU A 310 20.38 18.01 10.60
C GLU A 310 20.14 19.18 11.57
N GLU A 311 21.00 19.32 12.59
CA GLU A 311 21.01 20.37 13.62
C GLU A 311 19.74 20.40 14.52
N TYR A 312 19.65 21.40 15.41
CA TYR A 312 18.47 21.61 16.29
C TYR A 312 17.31 22.23 15.50
N ASN A 313 16.54 21.40 14.78
CA ASN A 313 15.45 21.84 13.92
C ASN A 313 14.15 21.05 14.19
N PHE A 314 13.14 21.72 14.76
CA PHE A 314 11.81 21.16 14.99
C PHE A 314 11.23 20.49 13.73
N LEU A 315 10.86 19.22 13.81
CA LEU A 315 10.22 18.46 12.75
C LEU A 315 8.78 18.09 13.12
N SER A 316 7.84 18.54 12.29
CA SER A 316 6.47 18.04 12.24
C SER A 316 6.20 17.47 10.85
N VAL A 317 5.67 16.24 10.78
CA VAL A 317 5.23 15.61 9.52
C VAL A 317 3.78 15.17 9.66
N LYS A 318 2.88 15.75 8.87
CA LYS A 318 1.43 15.56 9.01
C LYS A 318 0.78 15.06 7.72
N ILE A 319 -0.08 14.05 7.85
CA ILE A 319 -1.04 13.67 6.79
C ILE A 319 -2.23 14.63 6.84
N PRO A 320 -2.59 15.34 5.76
CA PRO A 320 -3.77 16.21 5.73
C PRO A 320 -5.06 15.48 6.12
N GLY A 321 -5.89 16.11 6.94
CA GLY A 321 -7.13 15.51 7.45
C GLY A 321 -6.95 14.52 8.61
N ARG A 322 -5.74 14.36 9.15
CA ARG A 322 -5.47 13.62 10.40
C ARG A 322 -5.25 14.60 11.57
N GLU A 323 -5.78 14.30 12.75
CA GLU A 323 -5.70 15.17 13.93
C GLU A 323 -4.28 15.20 14.53
N ASP A 324 -3.69 14.06 14.84
CA ASP A 324 -2.28 13.93 15.20
C ASP A 324 -1.33 14.18 14.00
N ASP A 325 -0.09 14.54 14.31
CA ASP A 325 1.03 14.46 13.37
C ASP A 325 1.59 13.03 13.37
N VAL A 326 2.25 12.62 12.27
CA VAL A 326 2.96 11.33 12.20
C VAL A 326 4.29 11.43 12.94
N PHE A 327 5.09 12.46 12.66
CA PHE A 327 6.27 12.82 13.47
C PHE A 327 6.06 14.15 14.16
N LEU A 328 6.53 14.26 15.40
CA LEU A 328 6.61 15.50 16.15
C LEU A 328 7.84 15.44 17.08
N SER A 329 8.97 15.99 16.62
CA SER A 329 10.26 15.96 17.32
C SER A 329 10.93 17.34 17.29
N ASP A 330 11.67 17.68 18.33
CA ASP A 330 12.57 18.84 18.42
C ASP A 330 13.97 18.44 18.90
N LEU A 331 14.30 17.15 18.83
CA LEU A 331 15.64 16.66 19.12
C LEU A 331 16.64 17.20 18.07
N PRO A 332 17.85 17.62 18.48
CA PRO A 332 18.92 17.88 17.52
C PRO A 332 19.32 16.60 16.79
N ASP A 333 19.67 16.73 15.51
CA ASP A 333 20.14 15.64 14.65
C ASP A 333 19.21 14.40 14.67
N HIS A 334 17.90 14.68 14.73
CA HIS A 334 16.88 13.66 14.95
C HIS A 334 16.92 12.55 13.89
N TYR A 335 17.10 11.32 14.37
CA TYR A 335 16.74 10.08 13.68
C TYR A 335 15.51 9.46 14.38
N GLY A 336 14.59 8.90 13.60
CA GLY A 336 13.48 8.13 14.15
C GLY A 336 12.67 7.41 13.07
N ARG A 337 11.96 6.36 13.47
CA ARG A 337 11.09 5.55 12.59
C ARG A 337 9.73 5.38 13.24
N GLN A 338 8.66 5.63 12.48
CA GLN A 338 7.30 5.69 12.99
C GLN A 338 6.33 4.95 12.07
N LEU A 339 5.33 4.29 12.64
CA LEU A 339 4.31 3.59 11.87
C LEU A 339 3.31 4.57 11.24
N MET A 340 3.28 4.61 9.90
CA MET A 340 2.46 5.51 9.10
C MET A 340 1.34 4.72 8.40
N VAL A 341 0.09 5.02 8.74
CA VAL A 341 -1.09 4.35 8.17
C VAL A 341 -1.62 5.14 6.96
N PRO A 342 -1.62 4.59 5.72
CA PRO A 342 -2.17 5.26 4.55
C PRO A 342 -3.70 5.42 4.61
N HIS A 343 -4.26 6.37 3.86
CA HIS A 343 -5.70 6.59 3.75
C HIS A 343 -6.45 5.30 3.34
N ARG A 344 -7.67 5.07 3.87
CA ARG A 344 -8.46 3.86 3.57
C ARG A 344 -8.78 3.68 2.07
N LYS A 345 -8.90 4.78 1.32
CA LYS A 345 -9.19 4.77 -0.12
C LYS A 345 -7.97 4.40 -1.00
N GLY A 346 -6.78 4.29 -0.43
CA GLY A 346 -5.55 4.19 -1.22
C GLY A 346 -5.23 5.50 -1.96
N GLY A 347 -4.42 5.40 -3.01
CA GLY A 347 -4.01 6.53 -3.84
C GLY A 347 -2.83 7.33 -3.27
N PRO A 348 -2.48 8.48 -3.89
CA PRO A 348 -1.30 9.27 -3.51
C PRO A 348 -1.41 9.82 -2.09
N LEU A 349 -0.37 9.59 -1.27
CA LEU A 349 -0.33 10.06 0.12
C LEU A 349 0.42 11.39 0.21
N THR A 350 -0.28 12.44 0.65
CA THR A 350 0.32 13.76 0.86
C THR A 350 0.89 13.89 2.27
N LEU A 351 2.13 14.32 2.39
CA LEU A 351 2.80 14.67 3.66
C LEU A 351 3.11 16.17 3.70
N LYS A 352 2.61 16.87 4.71
CA LYS A 352 3.01 18.25 5.01
C LYS A 352 4.15 18.21 6.03
N VAL A 353 5.32 18.65 5.61
CA VAL A 353 6.53 18.75 6.43
C VAL A 353 6.67 20.19 6.92
N ARG A 354 6.88 20.37 8.21
CA ARG A 354 7.27 21.63 8.86
C ARG A 354 8.61 21.42 9.53
N ASN A 355 9.62 22.14 9.04
CA ASN A 355 10.97 22.16 9.58
C ASN A 355 11.65 23.48 9.19
N SER A 356 12.69 23.90 9.91
CA SER A 356 13.48 25.11 9.63
C SER A 356 14.78 24.81 8.86
N GLY A 357 15.35 23.62 9.06
CA GLY A 357 16.60 23.16 8.45
C GLY A 357 16.38 22.24 7.25
N ALA A 358 17.39 21.42 6.99
CA ALA A 358 17.34 20.34 6.00
C ALA A 358 16.76 19.05 6.59
N TRP A 359 16.06 18.29 5.76
CA TRP A 359 15.42 17.04 6.18
C TRP A 359 15.39 16.00 5.06
N GLN A 360 15.39 14.74 5.48
CA GLN A 360 15.10 13.58 4.65
C GLN A 360 13.98 12.77 5.29
N LEU A 361 13.01 12.36 4.49
CA LEU A 361 12.02 11.34 4.85
C LEU A 361 12.24 10.12 3.96
N THR A 362 12.28 8.92 4.55
CA THR A 362 12.33 7.66 3.80
C THR A 362 11.06 6.88 4.08
N VAL A 363 10.23 6.65 3.08
CA VAL A 363 9.09 5.72 3.20
C VAL A 363 9.62 4.30 2.96
N LEU A 364 9.36 3.41 3.89
CA LEU A 364 9.92 2.06 3.99
C LEU A 364 8.79 1.01 4.07
N PRO A 365 8.97 -0.18 3.46
CA PRO A 365 8.03 -1.29 3.62
C PRO A 365 8.00 -1.78 5.07
N LEU A 366 6.93 -2.46 5.47
CA LEU A 366 6.74 -2.90 6.85
C LEU A 366 7.80 -3.93 7.30
N SER A 367 8.34 -4.69 6.35
CA SER A 367 9.49 -5.60 6.53
C SER A 367 10.80 -4.91 6.95
N ALA A 368 10.87 -3.57 6.93
CA ALA A 368 12.00 -2.82 7.47
C ALA A 368 11.94 -2.62 9.00
N ALA A 369 10.91 -3.10 9.70
CA ALA A 369 10.84 -3.07 11.16
C ALA A 369 12.06 -3.81 11.78
N LEU A 370 12.61 -3.28 12.87
CA LEU A 370 13.74 -3.97 13.54
C LEU A 370 13.22 -5.17 14.35
N PRO A 371 13.94 -6.31 14.38
CA PRO A 371 13.53 -7.43 15.23
C PRO A 371 13.61 -7.07 16.71
N LEU A 372 12.61 -7.49 17.49
CA LEU A 372 12.59 -7.40 18.96
C LEU A 372 12.58 -8.83 19.55
N ASP A 373 13.78 -9.39 19.53
CA ASP A 373 14.14 -10.70 20.07
C ASP A 373 14.60 -10.60 21.53
N PHE A 374 14.89 -11.75 22.16
CA PHE A 374 15.34 -11.80 23.55
C PHE A 374 16.73 -11.19 23.74
N GLY A 375 16.92 -10.44 24.83
CA GLY A 375 18.13 -9.66 25.10
C GLY A 375 17.81 -8.18 25.30
N THR A 376 18.81 -7.30 25.14
CA THR A 376 18.67 -5.85 25.35
C THR A 376 18.96 -5.08 24.06
N VAL A 377 18.07 -4.15 23.70
CA VAL A 377 18.28 -3.18 22.62
C VAL A 377 18.16 -1.75 23.16
N THR A 378 19.03 -0.86 22.69
CA THR A 378 19.11 0.54 23.13
C THR A 378 18.99 1.50 21.96
N GLY A 379 18.30 2.62 22.16
CA GLY A 379 18.11 3.63 21.13
C GLY A 379 17.52 4.92 21.69
N SER A 380 16.99 5.77 20.81
CA SER A 380 16.42 7.06 21.18
C SER A 380 15.24 7.42 20.27
N GLY A 381 14.39 8.34 20.71
CA GLY A 381 13.28 8.84 19.90
C GLY A 381 12.28 7.75 19.51
N HIS A 382 11.75 7.86 18.28
CA HIS A 382 10.71 7.00 17.72
C HIS A 382 11.29 5.75 17.07
N GLU A 383 10.68 4.59 17.30
CA GLU A 383 11.09 3.33 16.66
C GLU A 383 9.91 2.36 16.45
N VAL A 384 10.02 1.51 15.43
CA VAL A 384 9.08 0.43 15.04
C VAL A 384 9.81 -0.91 15.02
N PHE A 385 9.36 -1.82 15.88
CA PHE A 385 9.86 -3.18 15.99
C PHE A 385 8.86 -4.21 15.50
N LEU A 386 9.37 -5.31 14.93
CA LEU A 386 8.66 -6.57 14.69
C LEU A 386 9.03 -7.56 15.79
N ARG A 387 8.05 -8.12 16.48
CA ARG A 387 8.24 -9.27 17.38
C ARG A 387 7.53 -10.51 16.84
N THR A 388 8.25 -11.62 16.81
CA THR A 388 7.72 -12.97 16.56
C THR A 388 7.94 -13.87 17.80
N GLY A 389 7.41 -15.08 17.80
CA GLY A 389 7.60 -16.05 18.88
C GLY A 389 6.65 -15.87 20.09
N PRO A 390 6.94 -16.52 21.23
CA PRO A 390 6.01 -16.65 22.35
C PRO A 390 5.89 -15.37 23.20
N ALA A 391 4.91 -15.39 24.11
CA ALA A 391 4.73 -14.37 25.15
C ALA A 391 6.02 -14.12 25.95
N ALA A 392 6.21 -12.87 26.36
CA ALA A 392 7.47 -12.37 26.92
C ALA A 392 7.24 -11.25 27.95
N GLU A 393 8.20 -11.05 28.86
CA GLU A 393 8.26 -9.82 29.66
C GLU A 393 9.19 -8.81 28.96
N LEU A 394 8.66 -7.65 28.61
CA LEU A 394 9.42 -6.51 28.14
C LEU A 394 9.64 -5.53 29.31
N LYS A 395 10.89 -5.44 29.77
CA LYS A 395 11.36 -4.42 30.72
C LYS A 395 11.69 -3.15 29.94
N VAL A 396 11.05 -2.05 30.30
CA VAL A 396 11.19 -0.77 29.59
C VAL A 396 11.87 0.23 30.51
N ARG A 397 13.02 0.75 30.07
CA ARG A 397 13.72 1.85 30.72
C ARG A 397 13.88 2.98 29.73
N ALA A 398 13.61 4.20 30.17
CA ALA A 398 13.81 5.39 29.35
C ALA A 398 14.21 6.57 30.24
N GLU A 399 15.10 7.44 29.77
CA GLU A 399 15.52 8.65 30.49
C GLU A 399 15.61 9.88 29.56
N ASP A 400 15.03 10.99 30.01
CA ASP A 400 15.11 12.31 29.37
C ASP A 400 15.41 13.37 30.46
N PRO A 401 16.55 14.10 30.38
CA PRO A 401 16.85 15.18 31.33
C PRO A 401 15.82 16.32 31.32
N HIS A 402 15.13 16.54 30.19
CA HIS A 402 14.20 17.65 29.95
C HIS A 402 12.74 17.38 30.32
N LYS A 403 12.39 16.13 30.72
CA LYS A 403 11.02 15.67 31.04
C LYS A 403 10.05 15.54 29.85
N GLY A 404 10.36 14.64 28.92
CA GLY A 404 9.50 14.37 27.77
C GLY A 404 8.23 13.58 28.09
N TRP A 405 7.56 13.18 27.01
CA TRP A 405 6.54 12.13 27.00
C TRP A 405 7.19 10.83 26.53
N PHE A 406 6.81 9.70 27.12
CA PHE A 406 7.18 8.38 26.60
C PHE A 406 5.90 7.55 26.41
N GLN A 407 5.64 7.12 25.18
CA GLN A 407 4.45 6.34 24.83
C GLN A 407 4.85 5.15 23.97
N MET A 408 4.42 3.96 24.40
CA MET A 408 4.69 2.71 23.71
C MET A 408 3.41 1.89 23.55
N HIS A 409 3.19 1.36 22.36
CA HIS A 409 2.01 0.59 21.99
C HIS A 409 2.42 -0.72 21.28
N TYR A 410 1.46 -1.63 21.12
CA TYR A 410 1.58 -2.70 20.12
C TYR A 410 0.35 -2.81 19.21
N HIS A 411 0.60 -3.19 17.95
CA HIS A 411 -0.41 -3.68 17.00
C HIS A 411 -0.28 -5.21 16.91
N TRP A 412 -1.38 -5.90 16.61
CA TRP A 412 -1.43 -7.37 16.58
C TRP A 412 -2.34 -7.86 15.45
N GLY A 413 -2.15 -9.13 15.06
CA GLY A 413 -2.89 -9.79 13.99
C GLY A 413 -2.16 -9.81 12.65
N ASP A 414 -2.71 -10.58 11.72
CA ASP A 414 -1.99 -11.05 10.54
C ASP A 414 -2.38 -10.35 9.24
N THR A 415 -3.44 -9.53 9.23
CA THR A 415 -3.88 -8.80 8.03
C THR A 415 -3.56 -7.30 8.10
N PRO A 416 -3.44 -6.63 6.94
CA PRO A 416 -3.41 -5.16 6.85
C PRO A 416 -4.56 -4.45 7.59
N GLY A 417 -5.73 -5.10 7.69
CA GLY A 417 -6.89 -4.60 8.42
C GLY A 417 -6.73 -4.66 9.95
N ASP A 418 -5.91 -5.59 10.46
CA ASP A 418 -5.68 -5.78 11.89
C ASP A 418 -4.64 -4.79 12.41
N LEU A 419 -3.57 -4.58 11.66
CA LEU A 419 -2.56 -3.56 11.95
C LEU A 419 -3.13 -2.13 11.87
N ARG A 420 -4.27 -1.94 11.18
CA ARG A 420 -5.07 -0.71 11.13
C ARG A 420 -6.03 -0.50 12.33
N ARG A 421 -6.15 -1.47 13.25
CA ARG A 421 -6.93 -1.32 14.50
C ARG A 421 -6.21 -0.34 15.46
N PRO A 422 -6.92 0.26 16.44
CA PRO A 422 -6.26 1.04 17.50
C PRO A 422 -5.24 0.20 18.26
N ALA A 423 -4.00 0.69 18.35
CA ALA A 423 -2.91 -0.01 19.02
C ALA A 423 -3.18 -0.15 20.53
N LYS A 424 -2.78 -1.27 21.13
CA LYS A 424 -2.90 -1.44 22.59
C LYS A 424 -1.75 -0.70 23.26
N ARG A 425 -2.07 0.31 24.06
CA ARG A 425 -1.08 1.04 24.86
C ARG A 425 -0.53 0.15 25.97
N ILE A 426 0.80 0.12 26.10
CA ILE A 426 1.52 -0.68 27.08
C ILE A 426 2.40 0.15 28.02
N VAL A 427 2.90 1.31 27.55
CA VAL A 427 3.57 2.30 28.41
C VAL A 427 3.04 3.69 28.08
N TYR A 428 2.80 4.49 29.12
CA TYR A 428 2.42 5.89 29.03
C TYR A 428 3.00 6.65 30.21
N GLU A 429 3.98 7.52 29.95
CA GLU A 429 4.55 8.46 30.91
C GLU A 429 4.44 9.88 30.37
N TRP A 430 4.10 10.82 31.25
CA TRP A 430 3.80 12.21 30.92
C TRP A 430 4.62 13.15 31.81
N ASN A 431 5.56 13.90 31.22
CA ASN A 431 6.44 14.85 31.93
C ASN A 431 7.36 14.16 32.96
N GLY A 432 7.65 12.87 32.73
CA GLY A 432 8.52 12.04 33.55
C GLY A 432 9.96 12.02 33.03
N ARG A 433 10.93 12.24 33.94
CA ARG A 433 12.36 12.10 33.61
C ARG A 433 12.79 10.66 33.34
N ARG A 434 12.14 9.68 33.98
CA ARG A 434 12.54 8.28 33.97
C ARG A 434 11.33 7.37 33.89
N VAL A 435 11.36 6.42 32.95
CA VAL A 435 10.42 5.29 32.84
C VAL A 435 11.13 4.03 33.34
N ARG A 436 10.44 3.19 34.12
CA ARG A 436 10.93 1.88 34.59
C ARG A 436 9.78 0.89 34.73
N GLU A 437 9.32 0.36 33.60
CA GLU A 437 8.13 -0.49 33.52
C GLU A 437 8.45 -1.96 33.20
N LYS A 438 7.48 -2.84 33.50
CA LYS A 438 7.46 -4.26 33.12
C LYS A 438 6.15 -4.55 32.40
N VAL A 439 6.23 -4.98 31.15
CA VAL A 439 5.07 -5.22 30.28
C VAL A 439 5.03 -6.68 29.86
N ALA A 440 3.90 -7.37 30.09
CA ALA A 440 3.64 -8.65 29.44
C ALA A 440 3.25 -8.42 27.97
N LEU A 441 4.08 -8.88 27.03
CA LEU A 441 3.73 -8.99 25.62
C LEU A 441 3.11 -10.38 25.36
N PRO A 442 1.98 -10.48 24.64
CA PRO A 442 1.45 -11.77 24.20
C PRO A 442 2.36 -12.40 23.13
N SER A 443 2.08 -13.66 22.77
CA SER A 443 2.70 -14.28 21.59
C SER A 443 2.45 -13.46 20.32
N GLY A 444 3.45 -13.45 19.44
CA GLY A 444 3.42 -12.72 18.18
C GLY A 444 2.59 -13.38 17.08
N PRO A 445 2.49 -12.73 15.91
CA PRO A 445 3.26 -11.55 15.53
C PRO A 445 2.71 -10.22 16.09
N LEU A 446 3.63 -9.33 16.50
CA LEU A 446 3.32 -7.98 16.96
C LEU A 446 4.19 -6.95 16.22
N LEU A 447 3.63 -5.76 15.99
CA LEU A 447 4.44 -4.54 15.86
C LEU A 447 4.48 -3.85 17.22
N VAL A 448 5.66 -3.49 17.73
CA VAL A 448 5.81 -2.66 18.93
C VAL A 448 6.34 -1.30 18.50
N THR A 449 5.66 -0.21 18.90
CA THR A 449 5.99 1.15 18.45
C THR A 449 6.23 2.10 19.62
N ILE A 450 7.24 2.97 19.49
CA ILE A 450 7.53 4.06 20.41
C ILE A 450 7.03 5.35 19.76
N ASP A 451 5.78 5.73 20.03
CA ASP A 451 5.06 6.72 19.22
C ASP A 451 5.35 8.17 19.60
N LYS A 452 5.81 8.41 20.83
CA LYS A 452 6.25 9.72 21.35
C LYS A 452 7.38 9.46 22.35
N SER A 453 8.58 9.97 22.07
CA SER A 453 9.75 9.84 22.94
C SER A 453 10.77 10.95 22.64
N ARG A 454 11.29 11.59 23.69
CA ARG A 454 12.55 12.36 23.65
C ARG A 454 13.70 11.60 24.32
N HIS A 455 13.37 10.47 24.95
CA HIS A 455 14.22 9.72 25.84
C HIS A 455 15.25 8.89 25.08
N GLN A 456 16.42 8.72 25.70
CA GLN A 456 17.24 7.53 25.46
C GLN A 456 16.54 6.35 26.14
N TRP A 457 16.41 5.21 25.47
CA TRP A 457 15.71 4.03 26.00
C TRP A 457 16.54 2.74 25.89
N GLU A 458 16.29 1.87 26.85
CA GLU A 458 16.86 0.52 27.03
C GLU A 458 15.65 -0.43 27.16
N LEU A 459 15.45 -1.29 26.17
CA LEU A 459 14.41 -2.31 26.12
C LEU A 459 15.07 -3.67 26.35
N THR A 460 14.73 -4.33 27.45
CA THR A 460 15.20 -5.70 27.72
C THR A 460 14.03 -6.67 27.66
N LEU A 461 14.13 -7.66 26.79
CA LEU A 461 13.09 -8.64 26.55
C LEU A 461 13.51 -10.01 27.07
N ASP A 462 12.73 -10.55 28.00
CA ASP A 462 12.95 -11.84 28.65
C ASP A 462 11.81 -12.81 28.30
N ALA A 463 12.08 -14.11 28.40
CA ALA A 463 11.02 -15.12 28.34
C ALA A 463 9.99 -14.84 29.45
N ALA A 464 8.70 -15.01 29.14
CA ALA A 464 7.66 -14.92 30.18
C ALA A 464 7.92 -15.97 31.26
N ALA A 465 7.84 -15.58 32.53
CA ALA A 465 7.83 -16.54 33.62
C ALA A 465 6.59 -17.46 33.47
N PRO A 466 6.69 -18.76 33.77
CA PRO A 466 5.51 -19.63 33.82
C PRO A 466 4.52 -19.07 34.86
N ASP A 467 3.23 -19.07 34.52
CA ASP A 467 2.16 -18.36 35.25
C ASP A 467 2.22 -18.57 36.78
N GLU A 468 2.70 -17.56 37.51
CA GLU A 468 2.42 -17.44 38.95
C GLU A 468 1.04 -16.76 39.08
N PRO A 469 0.01 -17.44 39.64
CA PRO A 469 -1.36 -16.95 39.58
C PRO A 469 -1.52 -15.61 40.33
N ALA A 470 -2.00 -14.60 39.58
CA ALA A 470 -1.97 -13.17 39.93
C ALA A 470 -2.33 -12.85 41.40
N ARG A 471 -1.29 -12.63 42.22
CA ARG A 471 -1.42 -12.56 43.68
C ARG A 471 -1.86 -11.20 44.20
N GLY A 472 -3.14 -10.88 43.99
CA GLY A 472 -3.88 -9.90 44.78
C GLY A 472 -4.05 -8.52 44.15
N ALA A 473 -5.17 -8.32 43.47
CA ALA A 473 -5.66 -6.99 43.10
C ALA A 473 -5.97 -6.16 44.36
N ARG A 474 -5.07 -5.25 44.76
CA ARG A 474 -5.35 -4.27 45.81
C ARG A 474 -6.33 -3.22 45.31
N LYS A 475 -7.55 -3.23 45.87
CA LYS A 475 -8.57 -2.20 45.62
C LYS A 475 -8.12 -0.82 46.10
N GLY A 476 -8.53 0.22 45.37
CA GLY A 476 -8.55 1.60 45.83
C GLY A 476 -7.63 2.53 45.01
N TRP A 477 -8.02 3.76 44.69
CA TRP A 477 -9.25 4.50 45.00
C TRP A 477 -9.76 5.25 43.77
N LEU A 478 -11.08 5.47 43.70
CA LEU A 478 -11.64 6.59 42.93
C LEU A 478 -11.67 7.83 43.83
N ARG A 479 -11.14 8.95 43.34
CA ARG A 479 -11.72 10.30 43.44
C ARG A 479 -10.99 11.26 42.52
#